data_AF-A0A4S0ILD7-F1
#
_entry.id   AF-A0A4S0ILD7-F1
#
_cell.length_a   1.000
_cell.length_b   1.000
_cell.length_c   1.000
_cell.angle_alpha   90.00
_cell.angle_beta   90.00
_cell.angle_gamma   90.00
#
_symmetry.space_group_name_H-M   'P 1'
#
loop_
_entity.id
_entity.type
_entity.pdbx_description
1 polymer ?
#
loop_
_entity_poly.entity_id
_entity_poly.type
_entity_poly.pdbx_seq_one_letter_code
_entity_poly.pdbx_strand_id
1 'polypeptide(L)'
;LPRKPVLVGLTASFVVGNLFCAIAPDYWTLMAARVFTALGHGAFFGIGSVVAASLVTRNKRDSAMALMFAGLTLSNILGVPAGTALGEAFGWRATFL
;
A
#
# COMPACT_ATOMS: atom_id res chain seq x y z
N LEU A 1 -2.60 21.24 -2.27
CA LEU A 1 -3.67 20.35 -2.77
C LEU A 1 -4.47 19.79 -1.59
N PRO A 2 -5.79 19.58 -1.72
CA PRO A 2 -6.57 18.92 -0.68
C PRO A 2 -6.01 17.51 -0.41
N ARG A 3 -5.98 17.07 0.84
CA ARG A 3 -5.28 15.83 1.24
C ARG A 3 -5.94 14.56 0.67
N LYS A 4 -7.26 14.57 0.48
CA LYS A 4 -8.05 13.45 -0.05
C LYS A 4 -7.67 13.07 -1.50
N PRO A 5 -7.65 13.97 -2.50
CA PRO A 5 -7.26 13.61 -3.87
C PRO A 5 -5.80 13.18 -3.97
N VAL A 6 -4.90 13.67 -3.12
CA VAL A 6 -3.51 13.20 -3.08
C VAL A 6 -3.44 11.76 -2.60
N LEU A 7 -4.14 11.40 -1.51
CA LEU A 7 -4.21 10.02 -1.04
C LEU A 7 -4.83 9.08 -2.07
N VAL A 8 -5.93 9.49 -2.70
CA VAL A 8 -6.58 8.69 -3.76
C VAL A 8 -5.66 8.49 -4.95
N GLY A 9 -4.95 9.55 -5.39
CA GLY A 9 -3.97 9.44 -6.47
C GLY A 9 -2.81 8.52 -6.13
N LEU A 10 -2.30 8.57 -4.89
CA LEU A 10 -1.25 7.67 -4.41
C LEU A 10 -1.74 6.21 -4.37
N THR A 11 -2.94 5.94 -3.86
CA THR A 11 -3.54 4.60 -3.89
C THR A 11 -3.73 4.10 -5.32
N ALA A 12 -4.24 4.95 -6.22
CA ALA A 12 -4.39 4.60 -7.63
C ALA A 12 -3.04 4.27 -8.29
N SER A 13 -2.00 5.06 -8.01
CA SER A 13 -0.64 4.78 -8.50
C SER A 13 -0.10 3.43 -8.01
N PHE A 14 -0.42 3.06 -6.77
CA PHE A 14 -0.05 1.78 -6.19
C PHE A 14 -0.78 0.60 -6.86
N VAL A 15 -2.08 0.75 -7.14
CA VAL A 15 -2.86 -0.28 -7.87
C VAL A 15 -2.31 -0.45 -9.28
N VAL A 16 -2.04 0.64 -10.01
CA VAL A 16 -1.47 0.59 -11.36
C VAL A 16 -0.09 -0.07 -11.35
N GLY A 17 0.75 0.25 -10.37
CA GLY A 17 2.06 -0.38 -10.21
C GLY A 17 2.00 -1.89 -9.96
N ASN A 18 1.04 -2.36 -9.16
CA ASN A 18 0.82 -3.79 -8.95
C ASN A 18 0.27 -4.47 -10.21
N LEU A 19 -0.61 -3.83 -10.97
CA LEU A 19 -1.08 -4.35 -12.24
C LEU A 19 0.07 -4.55 -13.23
N PHE A 20 1.03 -3.61 -13.28
CA PHE A 20 2.26 -3.79 -14.05
C PHE A 20 3.10 -4.97 -13.58
N CYS A 21 3.17 -5.24 -12.26
CA CYS A 21 3.83 -6.43 -11.73
C CYS A 21 3.11 -7.71 -12.16
N ALA A 22 1.77 -7.71 -12.17
CA ALA A 22 0.97 -8.87 -12.58
C ALA A 22 1.14 -9.24 -14.07
N ILE A 23 1.43 -8.26 -14.93
CA ILE A 23 1.64 -8.47 -16.37
C ILE A 23 3.12 -8.55 -16.79
N ALA A 24 4.07 -8.33 -15.88
CA ALA A 24 5.50 -8.27 -16.19
C ALA A 24 6.02 -9.56 -16.89
N PRO A 25 6.57 -9.47 -18.12
CA PRO A 25 7.05 -10.65 -18.86
C PRO A 25 8.40 -11.20 -18.35
N ASP A 26 9.19 -10.38 -17.67
CA ASP A 26 10.56 -10.71 -17.27
C ASP A 26 10.97 -9.99 -15.97
N TYR A 27 12.12 -10.37 -15.42
CA TYR A 27 12.58 -9.86 -14.12
C TYR A 27 12.81 -8.34 -14.11
N TRP A 28 13.35 -7.79 -15.20
CA TRP A 28 13.69 -6.37 -15.27
C TRP A 28 12.44 -5.49 -15.32
N THR A 29 11.43 -5.91 -16.08
CA THR A 29 10.12 -5.24 -16.09
C THR A 29 9.43 -5.32 -14.73
N LEU A 30 9.47 -6.48 -14.06
CA LEU A 30 8.97 -6.64 -12.69
C LEU A 30 9.69 -5.71 -11.70
N MET A 31 11.02 -5.62 -11.79
CA MET A 31 11.83 -4.78 -10.90
C MET A 31 11.53 -3.29 -11.11
N ALA A 32 11.40 -2.84 -12.35
CA ALA A 32 11.01 -1.46 -12.65
C ALA A 32 9.62 -1.13 -12.08
N ALA A 33 8.64 -2.03 -12.23
CA ALA A 33 7.30 -1.88 -11.66
C ALA A 33 7.33 -1.84 -10.12
N ARG A 34 8.19 -2.66 -9.49
CA ARG A 34 8.42 -2.63 -8.03
C ARG A 34 8.99 -1.30 -7.56
N VAL A 35 9.99 -0.76 -8.26
CA VAL A 35 10.57 0.56 -7.94
C VAL A 35 9.51 1.65 -8.05
N PHE A 36 8.73 1.66 -9.15
CA PHE A 36 7.64 2.62 -9.33
C PHE A 36 6.61 2.54 -8.20
N THR A 37 6.19 1.32 -7.84
CA THR A 37 5.22 1.08 -6.77
C THR A 37 5.74 1.50 -5.39
N ALA A 38 7.03 1.28 -5.13
CA ALA A 38 7.68 1.64 -3.87
C ALA A 38 7.71 3.16 -3.63
N LEU A 39 7.90 3.95 -4.69
CA LEU A 39 7.92 5.42 -4.62
C LEU A 39 6.57 5.98 -4.11
N GLY A 40 5.45 5.43 -4.59
CA GLY A 40 4.11 5.85 -4.15
C GLY A 40 3.80 5.43 -2.71
N HIS A 41 4.29 4.26 -2.29
CA HIS A 41 3.97 3.68 -0.98
C HIS A 41 4.54 4.50 0.18
N GLY A 42 5.79 5.00 0.06
CA GLY A 42 6.42 5.82 1.10
C GLY A 42 5.71 7.16 1.34
N ALA A 43 5.29 7.83 0.26
CA ALA A 43 4.56 9.10 0.33
C ALA A 43 3.16 8.93 0.97
N PHE A 44 2.49 7.80 0.72
CA PHE A 44 1.20 7.49 1.31
C PHE A 44 1.26 7.40 2.83
N PHE A 45 2.29 6.75 3.38
CA PHE A 45 2.44 6.62 4.83
C PHE A 45 2.69 7.96 5.51
N GLY A 46 3.56 8.79 4.93
CA GLY A 46 3.83 10.14 5.41
C GLY A 46 2.56 11.00 5.43
N ILE A 47 1.88 11.14 4.29
CA ILE A 47 0.69 12.00 4.17
C ILE A 47 -0.49 11.45 4.97
N GLY A 48 -0.67 10.13 4.96
CA GLY A 48 -1.72 9.42 5.69
C GLY A 48 -1.63 9.66 7.20
N SER A 49 -0.43 9.63 7.78
CA SER A 49 -0.24 9.90 9.20
C SER A 49 -0.66 11.32 9.60
N VAL A 50 -0.33 12.32 8.77
CA VAL A 50 -0.70 13.72 9.01
C VAL A 50 -2.21 13.93 8.81
N VAL A 51 -2.82 13.21 7.86
CA VAL A 51 -4.30 13.20 7.70
C VAL A 51 -4.97 12.60 8.92
N ALA A 52 -4.53 11.43 9.38
CA ALA A 52 -5.08 10.76 10.56
C ALA A 52 -5.02 11.66 11.81
N ALA A 53 -3.87 12.30 12.05
CA ALA A 53 -3.70 13.24 13.15
C ALA A 53 -4.56 14.52 13.04
N SER A 54 -4.96 14.90 11.82
CA SER A 54 -5.83 16.05 11.56
C SER A 54 -7.33 15.76 11.72
N LEU A 55 -7.73 14.48 11.66
CA LEU A 55 -9.13 14.04 11.79
C LEU A 55 -9.57 13.88 13.25
N VAL A 56 -8.64 13.96 14.21
CA VAL A 56 -8.90 13.79 15.64
C VAL A 56 -8.51 15.01 16.44
N THR A 57 -9.12 15.17 17.62
CA THR A 57 -8.73 16.18 18.61
C THR A 57 -7.28 16.01 19.05
N ARG A 58 -6.59 17.10 19.41
CA ARG A 58 -5.15 17.11 19.73
C ARG A 58 -4.72 16.05 20.75
N ASN A 59 -5.55 15.78 21.77
CA ASN A 59 -5.28 14.80 22.82
C ASN A 59 -5.42 13.32 22.36
N LYS A 60 -5.86 13.07 21.13
CA LYS A 60 -6.07 11.72 20.57
C LYS A 60 -5.15 11.41 19.38
N ARG A 61 -4.23 12.31 19.03
CA ARG A 61 -3.35 12.15 17.86
C ARG A 61 -2.46 10.91 17.98
N ASP A 62 -1.90 10.68 19.15
CA ASP A 62 -1.02 9.53 19.41
C ASP A 62 -1.80 8.21 19.25
N SER A 63 -3.02 8.15 19.77
CA SER A 63 -3.92 7.01 19.59
C SER A 63 -4.32 6.79 18.13
N ALA A 64 -4.58 7.86 17.38
CA ALA A 64 -4.88 7.76 15.94
C ALA A 64 -3.70 7.22 15.13
N MET A 65 -2.47 7.65 15.46
CA MET A 65 -1.26 7.10 14.84
C MET A 65 -1.06 5.64 15.23
N ALA A 66 -1.23 5.28 16.51
CA ALA A 66 -1.14 3.91 16.97
C ALA A 66 -2.14 2.99 16.25
N LEU A 67 -3.39 3.44 16.05
CA LEU A 67 -4.39 2.68 15.30
C LEU A 67 -4.01 2.51 13.82
N MET A 68 -3.43 3.53 13.19
CA MET A 68 -2.95 3.45 11.80
C MET A 68 -1.84 2.40 11.66
N PHE A 69 -0.87 2.38 12.58
CA PHE A 69 0.19 1.36 12.59
C PHE A 69 -0.34 -0.03 12.95
N ALA A 70 -1.29 -0.14 13.88
CA ALA A 70 -1.95 -1.41 14.18
C ALA A 70 -2.64 -1.99 12.94
N GLY A 71 -3.28 -1.13 12.12
CA GLY A 71 -3.83 -1.50 10.82
C GLY A 71 -2.77 -2.05 9.86
N LEU A 72 -1.57 -1.45 9.80
CA LEU A 72 -0.45 -1.97 9.00
C LEU A 72 0.00 -3.36 9.48
N THR A 73 0.13 -3.55 10.80
CA THR A 73 0.51 -4.84 11.37
C THR A 73 -0.53 -5.91 11.03
N LEU A 74 -1.81 -5.61 11.23
CA LEU A 74 -2.90 -6.52 10.90
C LEU A 74 -2.93 -6.85 9.41
N SER A 75 -2.69 -5.84 8.56
CA SER A 75 -2.61 -6.02 7.10
C SER A 75 -1.48 -6.96 6.70
N ASN A 76 -0.32 -6.93 7.38
CA ASN A 76 0.77 -7.87 7.11
C ASN A 76 0.43 -9.28 7.58
N ILE A 77 -0.11 -9.42 8.80
CA ILE A 77 -0.48 -10.71 9.38
C ILE A 77 -1.48 -11.46 8.50
N LEU A 78 -2.47 -10.75 7.94
CA LEU A 78 -3.49 -11.36 7.09
C LEU A 78 -3.08 -11.41 5.62
N GLY A 79 -2.47 -10.33 5.13
CA GLY A 79 -2.18 -10.14 3.71
C GLY A 79 -1.08 -11.06 3.19
N VAL A 80 -0.01 -11.28 3.96
CA VAL A 80 1.09 -12.14 3.50
C VAL A 80 0.63 -13.61 3.35
N PRO A 81 0.01 -14.26 4.35
CA PRO A 81 -0.48 -15.63 4.18
C PRO A 81 -1.53 -15.77 3.07
N ALA A 82 -2.46 -14.81 2.96
CA ALA A 82 -3.46 -14.82 1.90
C ALA A 82 -2.81 -14.68 0.51
N GLY A 83 -1.84 -13.78 0.37
CA GLY A 83 -1.08 -13.59 -0.86
C GLY A 83 -0.26 -14.82 -1.25
N THR A 84 0.35 -15.50 -0.27
CA THR A 84 1.06 -16.76 -0.49
C THR A 84 0.13 -17.88 -0.89
N ALA A 85 -1.02 -18.04 -0.23
CA ALA A 85 -2.02 -19.05 -0.57
C ALA A 85 -2.57 -18.85 -2.00
N LEU A 86 -2.82 -17.60 -2.39
CA LEU A 86 -3.19 -17.24 -3.77
C LEU A 86 -2.07 -17.56 -4.77
N GLY A 87 -0.82 -17.26 -4.41
CA GLY A 87 0.35 -17.54 -5.23
C GLY A 87 0.59 -19.02 -5.45
N GLU A 88 0.38 -19.85 -4.43
CA GLU A 88 0.46 -21.31 -4.52
C GLU A 88 -0.68 -21.90 -5.36
N ALA A 89 -1.90 -21.39 -5.22
CA ALA A 89 -3.08 -21.92 -5.91
C ALA A 89 -3.18 -21.49 -7.39
N PHE A 90 -2.82 -20.24 -7.70
CA PHE A 90 -3.05 -19.62 -9.03
C PHE A 90 -1.77 -19.08 -9.69
N GLY A 91 -0.61 -19.30 -9.07
CA GLY A 91 0.67 -18.79 -9.51
C GLY A 91 0.99 -17.40 -8.95
N TRP A 92 2.29 -17.09 -8.83
CA TRP A 92 2.79 -15.87 -8.18
C TRP A 92 2.25 -14.55 -8.75
N ARG A 93 1.79 -14.54 -10.00
CA ARG A 93 1.22 -13.35 -10.66
C ARG A 93 -0.14 -12.97 -10.08
N ALA A 94 -0.90 -13.97 -9.62
CA ALA A 94 -2.22 -13.76 -9.02
C ALA A 94 -2.13 -12.97 -7.69
N THR A 95 -0.98 -13.01 -7.00
CA THR A 95 -0.75 -12.24 -5.77
C THR A 95 -0.71 -10.72 -6.01
N PHE A 96 -0.53 -10.27 -7.25
CA PHE A 96 -0.46 -8.85 -7.62
C PHE A 96 -1.80 -8.28 -8.15
N LEU A 97 -2.84 -9.13 -8.26
CA LEU A 97 -4.14 -8.79 -8.82
C LEU A 97 -5.15 -8.54 -7.70
#